data_AF-R7U0K8-F1
#
_entry.id   AF-R7U0K8-F1
#
_cell.length_a   1.000
_cell.length_b   1.000
_cell.length_c   1.000
_cell.angle_alpha   90.00
_cell.angle_beta   90.00
_cell.angle_gamma   90.00
#
_symmetry.space_group_name_H-M   'P 1'
#
loop_
_entity.id
_entity.type
_entity.pdbx_description
1 polymer ?
#
loop_
_entity_poly.entity_id
_entity_poly.type
_entity_poly.pdbx_seq_one_letter_code
_entity_poly.pdbx_strand_id
1 'polypeptide(L)'
;MMRKKQRDRDVHRDPLLLANTKLQEDIALQIKALRQAADKGGGKDLDKYESLSSSDSDDFTEKKTKLIEQKKKKKPFVKRMHYEYFDGGSHWCQQCNIVTNTIFDLFEHLHSKGHQSRMDLFSRPWASGKFKNETPKAPGMKSVHTEIKGVEFMIPTQAYFCNLCKEFSGDSSSAEQHLKAEKHNEKYRQYVEDNQFYEKRLALDRAAGMAGGKETKKVEKKKEKK
;
A
#
# COMPACT_ATOMS: atom_id res chain seq x y z
N MET A 1 38.53 15.85 -66.24
CA MET A 1 38.15 14.53 -65.69
C MET A 1 38.35 14.54 -64.17
N MET A 2 37.26 14.36 -63.42
CA MET A 2 37.22 14.48 -61.95
C MET A 2 37.74 13.20 -61.28
N ARG A 3 38.75 13.34 -60.42
CA ARG A 3 39.19 12.27 -59.49
C ARG A 3 38.33 12.34 -58.23
N LYS A 4 37.48 11.33 -58.02
CA LYS A 4 36.67 11.16 -56.80
C LYS A 4 37.59 10.79 -55.63
N LYS A 5 37.79 11.73 -54.70
CA LYS A 5 38.46 11.48 -53.42
C LYS A 5 37.41 10.92 -52.45
N GLN A 6 37.48 9.62 -52.22
CA GLN A 6 36.71 8.92 -51.19
C GLN A 6 37.22 9.44 -49.84
N ARG A 7 36.38 10.19 -49.11
CA ARG A 7 36.67 10.61 -47.73
C ARG A 7 35.99 9.61 -46.81
N ASP A 8 36.78 8.86 -46.08
CA ASP A 8 36.36 8.13 -44.89
C ASP A 8 35.57 9.08 -43.98
N ARG A 9 34.30 8.77 -43.75
CA ARG A 9 33.48 9.46 -42.75
C ARG A 9 33.53 8.66 -41.46
N ASP A 10 34.69 8.69 -40.82
CA ASP A 10 34.90 8.19 -39.46
C ASP A 10 34.92 9.39 -38.49
N VAL A 11 33.80 10.13 -38.46
CA VAL A 11 33.72 11.39 -37.71
C VAL A 11 32.65 11.26 -36.65
N HIS A 12 33.14 10.96 -35.45
CA HIS A 12 32.51 11.10 -34.13
C HIS A 12 31.51 10.02 -33.76
N ARG A 13 32.06 8.82 -33.55
CA ARG A 13 31.52 7.87 -32.58
C ARG A 13 31.69 8.48 -31.17
N ASP A 14 30.78 9.38 -30.82
CA ASP A 14 30.78 10.10 -29.55
C ASP A 14 30.89 9.07 -28.40
N PRO A 15 31.98 9.12 -27.60
CA PRO A 15 32.21 8.18 -26.51
C PRO A 15 31.05 8.13 -25.52
N LEU A 16 30.31 9.23 -25.34
CA LEU A 16 29.14 9.28 -24.46
C LEU A 16 27.93 8.57 -25.07
N LEU A 17 27.73 8.66 -26.37
CA LEU A 17 26.72 7.87 -27.08
C LEU A 17 27.05 6.38 -27.06
N LEU A 18 28.33 6.03 -27.17
CA LEU A 18 28.76 4.64 -27.09
C LEU A 18 28.63 4.07 -25.67
N ALA A 19 28.95 4.87 -24.66
CA ALA A 19 28.71 4.52 -23.26
C ALA A 19 27.21 4.41 -22.96
N ASN A 20 26.38 5.30 -23.50
CA ASN A 20 24.93 5.25 -23.33
C ASN A 20 24.31 4.03 -24.01
N THR A 21 24.70 3.71 -25.23
CA THR A 21 24.22 2.51 -25.94
C THR A 21 24.63 1.25 -25.21
N LYS A 22 25.88 1.18 -24.74
CA LYS A 22 26.34 0.06 -23.89
C LYS A 22 25.58 -0.05 -22.57
N LEU A 23 25.31 1.08 -21.90
CA LEU A 23 24.51 1.09 -20.67
C LEU A 23 23.06 0.67 -20.93
N GLN A 24 22.47 1.08 -22.05
CA GLN A 24 21.13 0.65 -22.45
C GLN A 24 21.08 -0.86 -22.73
N GLU A 25 22.12 -1.42 -23.36
CA GLU A 25 22.28 -2.85 -23.58
C GLU A 25 22.45 -3.62 -22.26
N ASP A 26 23.29 -3.13 -21.34
CA ASP A 26 23.52 -3.74 -20.03
C ASP A 26 22.25 -3.74 -19.16
N ILE A 27 21.47 -2.65 -19.19
CA ILE A 27 20.16 -2.56 -18.53
C ILE A 27 19.18 -3.57 -19.13
N ALA A 28 19.14 -3.69 -20.46
CA ALA A 28 18.27 -4.65 -21.14
C ALA A 28 18.63 -6.10 -20.77
N LEU A 29 19.92 -6.41 -20.64
CA LEU A 29 20.40 -7.72 -20.19
C LEU A 29 20.03 -7.99 -18.72
N GLN A 30 20.17 -7.02 -17.82
CA GLN A 30 19.76 -7.17 -16.42
C GLN A 30 18.24 -7.38 -16.29
N ILE A 31 17.43 -6.64 -17.05
CA ILE A 31 15.97 -6.83 -17.09
C ILE A 31 15.62 -8.23 -17.61
N LYS A 32 16.31 -8.71 -18.65
CA LYS A 32 16.10 -10.05 -19.19
C LYS A 32 16.49 -11.13 -18.17
N ALA A 33 17.60 -10.95 -17.46
CA ALA A 33 18.03 -11.87 -16.41
C ALA A 33 17.03 -11.89 -15.23
N LEU A 34 16.50 -10.74 -14.81
CA LEU A 34 15.47 -10.64 -13.78
C LEU A 34 14.16 -11.29 -14.22
N ARG A 35 13.74 -11.14 -15.48
CA ARG A 35 12.56 -11.83 -16.03
C ARG A 35 12.78 -13.35 -16.09
N GLN A 36 13.95 -13.80 -16.53
CA GLN A 36 14.29 -15.22 -16.54
C GLN A 36 14.41 -15.81 -15.13
N ALA A 37 14.88 -15.04 -14.15
CA ALA A 37 14.91 -15.45 -12.75
C ALA A 37 13.49 -15.49 -12.15
N ALA A 38 12.61 -14.56 -12.53
CA ALA A 38 11.20 -14.58 -12.14
C ALA A 38 10.45 -15.78 -12.76
N ASP A 39 10.71 -16.11 -14.03
CA ASP A 39 10.11 -17.28 -14.70
C ASP A 39 10.66 -18.61 -14.15
N LYS A 40 11.95 -18.67 -13.78
CA LYS A 40 12.56 -19.85 -13.14
C LYS A 40 12.19 -19.99 -11.66
N GLY A 41 11.82 -18.90 -11.00
CA GLY A 41 11.29 -18.87 -9.63
C GLY A 41 9.77 -19.01 -9.55
N GLY A 42 9.07 -18.96 -10.69
CA GLY A 42 7.61 -18.95 -10.78
C GLY A 42 6.93 -20.32 -10.89
N GLY A 43 7.65 -21.41 -10.64
CA GLY A 43 7.13 -22.75 -10.85
C GLY A 43 7.64 -23.76 -9.84
N LYS A 44 7.12 -23.69 -8.61
CA LYS A 44 6.78 -24.83 -7.74
C LYS A 44 6.06 -24.32 -6.49
N ASP A 45 4.93 -24.98 -6.20
CA ASP A 45 4.13 -24.96 -4.98
C ASP A 45 3.13 -23.81 -4.81
N LEU A 46 2.20 -23.73 -5.76
CA LEU A 46 0.89 -23.12 -5.58
C LEU A 46 -0.16 -24.24 -5.41
N ASP A 47 -0.11 -24.98 -4.29
CA ASP A 47 -1.20 -25.88 -3.84
C ASP A 47 -0.96 -26.33 -2.39
N LYS A 48 -1.02 -25.40 -1.42
CA LYS A 48 -1.24 -25.76 0.01
C LYS A 48 -1.64 -24.56 0.87
N TYR A 49 -2.80 -23.95 0.59
CA TYR A 49 -3.53 -23.16 1.60
C TYR A 49 -4.84 -23.88 1.94
N GLU A 50 -4.70 -25.06 2.52
CA GLU A 50 -5.67 -25.64 3.45
C GLU A 50 -5.00 -26.84 4.12
N SER A 51 -4.36 -26.58 5.26
CA SER A 51 -4.39 -27.44 6.45
C SER A 51 -3.31 -26.96 7.42
N LEU A 52 -3.78 -26.22 8.43
CA LEU A 52 -3.39 -26.35 9.82
C LEU A 52 -1.90 -26.57 10.12
N SER A 53 -1.30 -25.48 10.59
CA SER A 53 -0.35 -25.44 11.70
C SER A 53 -0.27 -26.74 12.53
N SER A 54 0.80 -27.51 12.34
CA SER A 54 1.39 -28.39 13.37
C SER A 54 2.74 -28.87 12.85
N SER A 55 3.81 -28.44 13.53
CA SER A 55 5.19 -29.00 13.60
C SER A 55 6.16 -27.87 14.00
N ASP A 56 7.09 -27.96 14.95
CA ASP A 56 7.70 -29.09 15.67
C ASP A 56 8.40 -28.63 16.99
N SER A 57 8.65 -29.62 17.88
CA SER A 57 9.79 -29.80 18.84
C SER A 57 10.03 -28.76 19.95
N ASP A 58 10.29 -29.08 21.23
CA ASP A 58 11.14 -30.11 21.89
C ASP A 58 10.41 -30.73 23.13
N ASP A 59 10.37 -32.05 23.35
CA ASP A 59 11.31 -32.94 24.07
C ASP A 59 11.62 -32.63 25.57
N PHE A 60 11.66 -33.69 26.40
CA PHE A 60 11.83 -33.80 27.87
C PHE A 60 10.64 -33.33 28.75
N THR A 61 9.85 -34.16 29.44
CA THR A 61 10.13 -35.44 30.11
C THR A 61 8.85 -36.24 30.36
N GLU A 62 8.99 -37.55 30.16
CA GLU A 62 8.01 -38.60 30.37
C GLU A 62 7.90 -39.00 31.87
N LYS A 63 6.75 -39.56 32.26
CA LYS A 63 6.49 -40.44 33.44
C LYS A 63 6.43 -39.83 34.85
N LYS A 64 5.23 -39.33 35.20
CA LYS A 64 4.47 -39.59 36.46
C LYS A 64 3.31 -38.59 36.44
N THR A 65 2.06 -38.96 36.24
CA THR A 65 1.27 -39.76 37.18
C THR A 65 -0.02 -40.19 36.49
N LYS A 66 -0.15 -41.50 36.22
CA LYS A 66 -1.45 -42.15 36.20
C LYS A 66 -1.95 -42.16 37.65
N LEU A 67 -2.77 -41.19 38.07
CA LEU A 67 -3.79 -41.38 39.14
C LEU A 67 -4.65 -40.12 39.41
N ILE A 68 -5.21 -39.43 38.40
CA ILE A 68 -6.41 -38.59 38.62
C ILE A 68 -7.36 -38.81 37.45
N GLU A 69 -7.79 -40.05 37.33
CA GLU A 69 -8.92 -40.44 36.51
C GLU A 69 -10.18 -40.19 37.34
N GLN A 70 -10.89 -39.09 37.06
CA GLN A 70 -12.35 -38.89 37.19
C GLN A 70 -12.68 -37.41 37.37
N LYS A 71 -12.71 -36.67 36.26
CA LYS A 71 -13.65 -35.57 35.94
C LYS A 71 -13.24 -34.92 34.62
N LYS A 72 -13.19 -35.72 33.55
CA LYS A 72 -13.21 -35.19 32.18
C LYS A 72 -14.61 -34.58 31.98
N LYS A 73 -14.74 -33.26 32.16
CA LYS A 73 -15.89 -32.51 31.67
C LYS A 73 -15.92 -32.72 30.16
N LYS A 74 -16.78 -33.63 29.69
CA LYS A 74 -17.12 -33.77 28.28
C LYS A 74 -17.63 -32.40 27.85
N LYS A 75 -16.82 -31.61 27.14
CA LYS A 75 -17.35 -30.45 26.42
C LYS A 75 -18.45 -31.01 25.51
N PRO A 76 -19.68 -30.46 25.53
CA PRO A 76 -20.72 -30.98 24.67
C PRO A 76 -20.21 -30.96 23.24
N PHE A 77 -20.29 -32.10 22.56
CA PHE A 77 -20.00 -32.22 21.14
C PHE A 77 -21.13 -31.49 20.41
N VAL A 78 -21.01 -30.16 20.31
CA VAL A 78 -21.90 -29.35 19.49
C VAL A 78 -21.48 -29.62 18.06
N LYS A 79 -22.34 -30.27 17.27
CA LYS A 79 -22.13 -30.41 15.84
C LYS A 79 -21.94 -28.99 15.28
N ARG A 80 -20.73 -28.68 14.81
CA ARG A 80 -20.46 -27.41 14.10
C ARG A 80 -21.28 -27.44 12.81
N MET A 81 -22.36 -26.67 12.78
CA MET A 81 -23.14 -26.43 11.58
C MET A 81 -22.40 -25.40 10.71
N HIS A 82 -22.29 -25.68 9.42
CA HIS A 82 -21.82 -24.71 8.44
C HIS A 82 -23.00 -23.84 8.00
N TYR A 83 -22.85 -22.52 8.08
CA TYR A 83 -23.86 -21.57 7.65
C TYR A 83 -23.36 -20.84 6.41
N GLU A 84 -24.14 -20.94 5.33
CA GLU A 84 -23.99 -20.12 4.14
C GLU A 84 -25.07 -19.04 4.18
N TYR A 85 -24.67 -17.78 4.05
CA TYR A 85 -25.56 -16.63 4.15
C TYR A 85 -25.81 -16.05 2.75
N PHE A 86 -27.06 -15.75 2.46
CA PHE A 86 -27.46 -15.05 1.23
C PHE A 86 -28.10 -13.70 1.58
N ASP A 87 -28.10 -12.78 0.62
CA ASP A 87 -28.76 -11.49 0.75
C ASP A 87 -30.29 -11.65 0.59
N GLY A 88 -31.04 -11.52 1.68
CA GLY A 88 -32.51 -11.55 1.67
C GLY A 88 -33.16 -10.24 1.23
N GLY A 89 -32.36 -9.21 0.94
CA GLY A 89 -32.78 -7.87 0.61
C GLY A 89 -33.39 -7.10 1.78
N SER A 90 -34.09 -6.00 1.46
CA SER A 90 -34.78 -5.14 2.43
C SER A 90 -33.87 -4.58 3.55
N HIS A 91 -32.74 -3.97 3.17
CA HIS A 91 -31.82 -3.35 4.12
C HIS A 91 -32.24 -1.94 4.47
N TRP A 92 -32.43 -1.67 5.76
CA TRP A 92 -32.93 -0.40 6.26
C TRP A 92 -31.79 0.49 6.76
N CYS A 93 -31.76 1.73 6.27
CA CYS A 93 -30.90 2.77 6.81
C CYS A 93 -31.66 3.62 7.84
N GLN A 94 -31.22 3.60 9.09
CA GLN A 94 -31.86 4.34 10.18
C GLN A 94 -31.76 5.86 10.01
N GLN A 95 -30.63 6.39 9.53
CA GLN A 95 -30.37 7.83 9.43
C GLN A 95 -31.19 8.50 8.32
N CYS A 96 -31.46 7.76 7.24
CA CYS A 96 -32.23 8.25 6.10
C CYS A 96 -33.66 7.74 6.07
N ASN A 97 -33.97 6.75 6.92
CA ASN A 97 -35.25 6.03 6.97
C ASN A 97 -35.70 5.49 5.61
N ILE A 98 -34.77 4.90 4.85
CA ILE A 98 -35.04 4.27 3.55
C ILE A 98 -34.74 2.77 3.60
N VAL A 99 -35.44 1.99 2.78
CA VAL A 99 -35.19 0.56 2.58
C VAL A 99 -34.60 0.35 1.20
N THR A 100 -33.53 -0.45 1.13
CA THR A 100 -32.79 -0.80 -0.08
C THR A 100 -32.94 -2.29 -0.36
N ASN A 101 -32.86 -2.67 -1.63
CA ASN A 101 -33.22 -4.03 -2.05
C ASN A 101 -32.06 -5.01 -1.97
N THR A 102 -30.81 -4.52 -1.99
CA THR A 102 -29.61 -5.34 -1.87
C THR A 102 -28.62 -4.72 -0.87
N ILE A 103 -27.71 -5.52 -0.32
CA ILE A 103 -26.64 -5.04 0.56
C ILE A 103 -25.76 -4.02 -0.19
N PHE A 104 -25.56 -4.23 -1.49
CA PHE A 104 -24.78 -3.32 -2.33
C PHE A 104 -25.42 -1.94 -2.43
N ASP A 105 -26.73 -1.89 -2.69
CA ASP A 105 -27.49 -0.63 -2.73
C ASP A 105 -27.42 0.12 -1.39
N LEU A 106 -27.43 -0.62 -0.28
CA LEU A 106 -27.21 -0.02 1.05
C LEU A 106 -25.81 0.61 1.13
N PHE A 107 -24.76 -0.10 0.69
CA PHE A 107 -23.40 0.45 0.74
C PHE A 107 -23.22 1.68 -0.14
N GLU A 108 -23.81 1.69 -1.33
CA GLU A 108 -23.82 2.89 -2.18
C GLU A 108 -24.58 4.04 -1.50
N HIS A 109 -25.72 3.75 -0.89
CA HIS A 109 -26.48 4.72 -0.11
C HIS A 109 -25.66 5.33 1.03
N LEU A 110 -24.95 4.52 1.82
CA LEU A 110 -24.12 4.98 2.95
C LEU A 110 -22.99 5.92 2.49
N HIS A 111 -22.44 5.71 1.29
CA HIS A 111 -21.41 6.56 0.71
C HIS A 111 -21.96 7.77 -0.07
N SER A 112 -23.28 7.88 -0.21
CA SER A 112 -23.88 9.04 -0.87
C SER A 112 -23.67 10.32 -0.07
N LYS A 113 -23.47 11.45 -0.77
CA LYS A 113 -23.31 12.77 -0.13
C LYS A 113 -24.50 13.13 0.76
N GLY A 114 -25.71 12.67 0.40
CA GLY A 114 -26.93 12.92 1.17
C GLY A 114 -27.05 12.10 2.45
N HIS A 115 -26.40 10.93 2.53
CA HIS A 115 -26.26 10.18 3.77
C HIS A 115 -25.14 10.76 4.62
N GLN A 116 -23.95 10.95 4.04
CA GLN A 116 -22.76 11.47 4.73
C GLN A 116 -23.00 12.83 5.40
N SER A 117 -23.80 13.71 4.79
CA SER A 117 -24.14 15.01 5.39
C SER A 117 -25.00 14.92 6.66
N ARG A 118 -25.68 13.79 6.87
CA ARG A 118 -26.48 13.51 8.08
C ARG A 118 -25.70 12.76 9.16
N MET A 119 -24.46 12.37 8.88
CA MET A 119 -23.59 11.70 9.83
C MET A 119 -22.84 12.69 10.71
N ASP A 120 -22.62 12.32 11.97
CA ASP A 120 -21.77 13.09 12.87
C ASP A 120 -20.29 12.97 12.46
N LEU A 121 -19.71 14.08 12.01
CA LEU A 121 -18.32 14.17 11.56
C LEU A 121 -17.30 13.94 12.68
N PHE A 122 -17.71 14.05 13.94
CA PHE A 122 -16.83 13.89 15.10
C PHE A 122 -16.98 12.51 15.78
N SER A 123 -18.02 11.75 15.42
CA SER A 123 -18.19 10.39 15.89
C SER A 123 -17.23 9.46 15.15
N ARG A 124 -16.15 9.09 15.83
CA ARG A 124 -15.14 8.13 15.34
C ARG A 124 -15.15 6.89 16.22
N PRO A 125 -16.13 5.99 16.12
CA PRO A 125 -16.22 4.81 16.98
C PRO A 125 -15.04 3.83 16.79
N TRP A 126 -14.41 3.80 15.61
CA TRP A 126 -13.18 3.02 15.35
C TRP A 126 -11.93 3.64 15.99
N ALA A 127 -11.97 4.94 16.24
CA ALA A 127 -10.96 5.68 16.96
C ALA A 127 -11.14 5.45 18.47
N SER A 128 -10.89 4.21 18.92
CA SER A 128 -10.69 3.90 20.35
C SER A 128 -9.88 5.02 20.98
N GLY A 129 -10.32 5.56 22.13
CA GLY A 129 -9.99 6.87 22.74
C GLY A 129 -8.53 7.35 22.84
N LYS A 130 -7.58 6.67 22.21
CA LYS A 130 -6.20 7.04 21.89
C LYS A 130 -6.06 8.21 20.92
N PHE A 131 -7.15 8.79 20.41
CA PHE A 131 -7.09 10.12 19.78
C PHE A 131 -6.91 11.25 20.80
N LYS A 132 -6.92 10.95 22.10
CA LYS A 132 -6.26 11.76 23.13
C LYS A 132 -4.80 11.35 23.28
N ASN A 133 -3.97 11.54 22.26
CA ASN A 133 -2.52 11.33 22.39
C ASN A 133 -1.78 12.52 21.79
N GLU A 134 -1.88 13.67 22.45
CA GLU A 134 -0.63 14.28 22.87
C GLU A 134 -0.16 13.45 24.07
N THR A 135 0.64 12.40 23.84
CA THR A 135 1.46 11.91 24.95
C THR A 135 2.28 13.12 25.41
N PRO A 136 2.18 13.56 26.68
CA PRO A 136 2.96 14.70 27.14
C PRO A 136 4.42 14.43 26.77
N LYS A 137 5.01 15.28 25.91
CA LYS A 137 6.44 15.20 25.65
C LYS A 137 7.13 15.21 27.01
N ALA A 138 7.97 14.21 27.26
CA ALA A 138 8.78 14.20 28.47
C ALA A 138 9.51 15.55 28.57
N PRO A 139 9.41 16.27 29.70
CA PRO A 139 10.00 17.59 29.82
C PRO A 139 11.51 17.50 29.55
N GLY A 140 11.98 18.25 28.55
CA GLY A 140 13.39 18.27 28.12
C GLY A 140 13.71 17.61 26.78
N MET A 141 12.75 16.92 26.12
CA MET A 141 12.98 16.35 24.78
C MET A 141 12.98 17.45 23.70
N LYS A 142 14.15 17.71 23.10
CA LYS A 142 14.27 18.61 21.95
C LYS A 142 13.51 18.02 20.76
N SER A 143 12.44 18.69 20.31
CA SER A 143 11.77 18.30 19.08
C SER A 143 12.36 19.01 17.87
N VAL A 144 12.89 18.22 16.95
CA VAL A 144 13.29 18.70 15.62
C VAL A 144 12.04 18.66 14.73
N HIS A 145 11.67 19.79 14.16
CA HIS A 145 10.62 19.83 13.14
C HIS A 145 11.23 19.37 11.82
N THR A 146 10.70 18.30 11.25
CA THR A 146 11.08 17.80 9.93
C THR A 146 9.83 17.61 9.07
N GLU A 147 10.02 17.59 7.76
CA GLU A 147 8.93 17.39 6.80
C GLU A 147 8.44 15.93 6.83
N ILE A 148 7.14 15.74 6.63
CA ILE A 148 6.55 14.40 6.53
C ILE A 148 7.03 13.76 5.22
N LYS A 149 7.69 12.60 5.33
CA LYS A 149 8.13 11.82 4.17
C LYS A 149 7.22 10.63 3.90
N GLY A 150 7.23 10.14 2.66
CA GLY A 150 6.48 8.95 2.29
C GLY A 150 4.97 9.13 2.10
N VAL A 151 4.49 10.37 1.92
CA VAL A 151 3.08 10.65 1.58
C VAL A 151 2.65 9.94 0.28
N GLU A 152 3.58 9.75 -0.65
CA GLU A 152 3.33 9.07 -1.94
C GLU A 152 2.89 7.61 -1.80
N PHE A 153 3.13 6.98 -0.65
CA PHE A 153 2.66 5.61 -0.38
C PHE A 153 1.19 5.55 0.02
N MET A 154 0.54 6.69 0.24
CA MET A 154 -0.87 6.75 0.56
C MET A 154 -1.71 6.60 -0.72
N ILE A 155 -2.58 5.60 -0.70
CA ILE A 155 -3.54 5.33 -1.77
C ILE A 155 -4.91 5.81 -1.28
N PRO A 156 -5.54 6.78 -1.98
CA PRO A 156 -6.89 7.20 -1.66
C PRO A 156 -7.88 6.13 -2.11
N THR A 157 -8.81 5.78 -1.22
CA THR A 157 -9.98 4.93 -1.48
C THR A 157 -11.20 5.61 -0.85
N GLN A 158 -12.23 4.88 -0.42
CA GLN A 158 -13.23 5.41 0.53
C GLN A 158 -12.63 5.68 1.93
N ALA A 159 -11.43 5.15 2.16
CA ALA A 159 -10.53 5.39 3.27
C ALA A 159 -9.13 5.73 2.72
N TYR A 160 -8.09 5.63 3.53
CA TYR A 160 -6.71 5.78 3.07
C TYR A 160 -5.92 4.51 3.38
N PHE A 161 -5.16 4.01 2.40
CA PHE A 161 -4.31 2.84 2.59
C PHE A 161 -2.84 3.21 2.41
N CYS A 162 -2.00 2.92 3.40
CA CYS A 162 -0.56 3.10 3.26
C CYS A 162 0.06 1.84 2.67
N ASN A 163 0.54 1.93 1.43
CA ASN A 163 1.17 0.79 0.74
C ASN A 163 2.52 0.39 1.35
N LEU A 164 3.19 1.30 2.05
CA LEU A 164 4.44 1.03 2.76
C LEU A 164 4.18 0.28 4.07
N CYS A 165 3.23 0.77 4.87
CA CYS A 165 2.92 0.21 6.17
C CYS A 165 1.98 -1.00 6.12
N LYS A 166 1.23 -1.15 5.02
CA LYS A 166 0.12 -2.12 4.84
C LYS A 166 -1.00 -1.92 5.87
N GLU A 167 -1.36 -0.66 6.13
CA GLU A 167 -2.34 -0.27 7.15
C GLU A 167 -3.42 0.64 6.54
N PHE A 168 -4.68 0.46 6.98
CA PHE A 168 -5.81 1.30 6.60
C PHE A 168 -6.06 2.40 7.66
N SER A 169 -6.32 3.61 7.19
CA SER A 169 -6.75 4.76 7.99
C SER A 169 -8.15 5.19 7.53
N GLY A 170 -9.11 5.26 8.45
CA GLY A 170 -10.53 5.46 8.12
C GLY A 170 -10.89 6.88 7.66
N ASP A 171 -10.02 7.87 7.88
CA ASP A 171 -10.28 9.27 7.59
C ASP A 171 -8.99 10.06 7.37
N SER A 172 -9.09 11.30 6.88
CA SER A 172 -7.91 12.12 6.55
C SER A 172 -7.07 12.45 7.78
N SER A 173 -7.69 12.69 8.94
CA SER A 173 -6.94 13.03 10.15
C SER A 173 -6.22 11.81 10.72
N SER A 174 -6.83 10.62 10.68
CA SER A 174 -6.12 9.40 11.07
C SER A 174 -4.99 9.05 10.10
N ALA A 175 -5.17 9.28 8.79
CA ALA A 175 -4.13 9.11 7.80
C ALA A 175 -2.94 10.06 8.03
N GLU A 176 -3.22 11.33 8.35
CA GLU A 176 -2.18 12.30 8.69
C GLU A 176 -1.43 11.89 9.97
N GLN A 177 -2.13 11.42 10.99
CA GLN A 177 -1.52 10.92 12.22
C GLN A 177 -0.65 9.69 11.96
N HIS A 178 -1.09 8.76 11.09
CA HIS A 178 -0.31 7.60 10.66
C HIS A 178 1.02 8.04 10.01
N LEU A 179 0.98 8.99 9.08
CA LEU A 179 2.18 9.51 8.41
C LEU A 179 3.16 10.20 9.36
N LYS A 180 2.66 10.82 10.44
CA LYS A 180 3.48 11.44 11.48
C LYS A 180 4.04 10.44 12.49
N ALA A 181 3.52 9.20 12.52
CA ALA A 181 3.93 8.20 13.47
C ALA A 181 5.37 7.72 13.21
N GLU A 182 6.12 7.50 14.29
CA GLU A 182 7.50 6.99 14.22
C GLU A 182 7.60 5.68 13.43
N LYS A 183 6.61 4.79 13.58
CA LYS A 183 6.53 3.51 12.86
C LYS A 183 6.55 3.66 11.34
N HIS A 184 5.85 4.67 10.81
CA HIS A 184 5.85 4.95 9.37
C HIS A 184 7.21 5.51 8.93
N ASN A 185 7.75 6.44 9.70
CA ASN A 185 9.05 7.07 9.41
C ASN A 185 10.20 6.05 9.38
N GLU A 186 10.19 5.08 10.30
CA GLU A 186 11.18 4.01 10.32
C GLU A 186 11.08 3.10 9.09
N LYS A 187 9.88 2.67 8.72
CA LYS A 187 9.65 1.90 7.49
C LYS A 187 10.05 2.68 6.24
N TYR A 188 9.81 4.00 6.22
CA TYR A 188 10.18 4.85 5.09
C TYR A 188 11.70 4.94 4.97
N ARG A 189 12.41 5.11 6.09
CA ARG A 189 13.88 5.12 6.12
C ARG A 189 14.45 3.82 5.58
N GLN A 190 13.97 2.66 6.06
CA GLN A 190 14.38 1.35 5.56
C GLN A 190 14.12 1.21 4.06
N TYR A 191 12.93 1.62 3.59
CA TYR A 191 12.61 1.56 2.17
C TYR A 191 13.55 2.42 1.31
N VAL A 192 13.95 3.61 1.77
CA VAL A 192 14.90 4.47 1.04
C VAL A 192 16.31 3.87 1.04
N GLU A 193 16.73 3.26 2.14
CA GLU A 193 18.01 2.53 2.22
C GLU A 193 18.05 1.36 1.23
N ASP A 194 16.98 0.58 1.15
CA ASP A 194 16.83 -0.53 0.20
C ASP A 194 16.72 -0.04 -1.25
N ASN A 195 16.24 1.19 -1.46
CA ASN A 195 16.02 1.80 -2.77
C ASN A 195 16.80 3.11 -2.91
N GLN A 196 18.13 3.00 -3.01
CA GLN A 196 19.08 4.12 -3.03
C GLN A 196 18.71 5.29 -3.97
N PHE A 197 18.06 5.03 -5.10
CA PHE A 197 17.68 6.05 -6.09
C PHE A 197 16.24 6.55 -5.99
N TYR A 198 15.46 6.07 -5.01
CA TYR A 198 14.03 6.38 -4.90
C TYR A 198 13.75 7.88 -4.77
N GLU A 199 14.37 8.57 -3.81
CA GLU A 199 14.13 10.00 -3.59
C GLU A 199 14.58 10.84 -4.80
N LYS A 200 15.70 10.46 -5.45
CA LYS A 200 16.18 11.15 -6.65
C LYS A 200 15.21 10.99 -7.82
N ARG A 201 14.71 9.77 -8.05
CA ARG A 201 13.70 9.51 -9.09
C ARG A 201 12.43 10.29 -8.82
N LEU A 202 11.93 10.23 -7.58
CA LEU A 202 10.73 10.96 -7.18
C LEU A 202 10.88 12.48 -7.36
N ALA A 203 12.04 13.05 -7.06
CA ALA A 203 12.30 14.47 -7.28
C ALA A 203 12.26 14.85 -8.77
N LEU A 204 12.83 14.01 -9.64
CA LEU A 204 12.75 14.20 -11.09
C LEU A 204 11.31 14.09 -11.60
N ASP A 205 10.56 13.08 -11.14
CA ASP A 205 9.16 12.88 -11.53
C ASP A 205 8.28 14.07 -11.10
N ARG A 206 8.48 14.57 -9.87
CA ARG A 206 7.80 15.78 -9.36
C ARG A 206 8.13 17.01 -10.21
N ALA A 207 9.41 17.21 -10.57
CA ALA A 207 9.83 18.33 -11.41
C ALA A 207 9.24 18.23 -12.83
N ALA A 208 9.23 17.04 -13.42
CA ALA A 208 8.66 16.77 -14.73
C ALA A 208 7.14 17.03 -14.75
N GLY A 209 6.40 16.54 -13.75
CA GLY A 209 4.96 16.75 -13.63
C GLY A 209 4.58 18.23 -13.50
N MET A 210 5.34 19.00 -12.71
CA MET A 210 5.14 20.44 -12.55
C MET A 210 5.44 21.25 -13.82
N ALA A 211 6.41 20.82 -14.63
CA ALA A 211 6.73 21.45 -15.91
C ALA A 211 5.62 21.20 -16.95
N GLY A 212 5.18 19.96 -17.11
CA GLY A 212 4.14 19.58 -18.08
C GLY A 212 2.76 20.19 -17.78
N GLY A 213 2.39 20.31 -16.50
CA GLY A 213 1.11 20.92 -16.10
C GLY A 213 0.98 22.43 -16.40
N LYS A 214 2.10 23.14 -16.56
CA LYS A 214 2.10 24.55 -16.96
C LYS A 214 1.82 24.71 -18.45
N GLU A 215 2.24 23.75 -19.26
CA GLU A 215 2.00 23.76 -20.71
C GLU A 215 0.54 23.44 -21.03
N THR A 216 -0.05 22.44 -20.35
CA THR A 216 -1.47 22.06 -20.53
C THR A 216 -2.42 23.19 -20.14
N LYS A 217 -2.21 23.80 -18.97
CA LYS A 217 -3.02 24.96 -18.52
C LYS A 217 -2.90 26.18 -19.45
N LYS A 218 -1.73 26.38 -20.09
CA LYS A 218 -1.52 27.47 -21.06
C LYS A 218 -2.22 27.21 -22.39
N VAL A 219 -2.35 25.94 -22.78
CA VAL A 219 -3.11 25.50 -23.97
C VAL A 219 -4.61 25.59 -23.72
N GLU A 220 -5.11 25.15 -22.56
CA GLU A 220 -6.53 25.27 -22.19
C GLU A 220 -6.97 26.73 -22.11
N LYS A 221 -6.18 27.59 -21.46
CA LYS A 221 -6.48 29.02 -21.35
C LYS A 221 -6.41 29.77 -22.71
N LYS A 222 -5.75 29.18 -23.72
CA LYS A 222 -5.79 29.67 -25.10
C LYS A 222 -7.01 29.17 -25.88
N LYS A 223 -7.55 28.00 -25.54
CA LYS A 223 -8.78 27.45 -26.12
C LYS A 223 -10.04 28.12 -25.57
N GLU A 224 -10.07 28.49 -24.29
CA GLU A 224 -11.19 29.23 -23.68
C GLU A 224 -11.28 30.71 -24.12
N LYS A 225 -10.24 31.23 -24.78
CA LYS A 225 -10.18 32.62 -25.27
C LYS A 225 -10.45 32.74 -26.77
N LYS A 226 -10.85 31.67 -27.45
CA LYS A 226 -11.15 31.64 -28.88
C LYS A 226 -12.57 31.14 -29.09
#